data_AF-G3P3R7-F1
#
_entry.id   AF-G3P3R7-F1
#
_cell.length_a   1.000
_cell.length_b   1.000
_cell.length_c   1.000
_cell.angle_alpha   90.00
_cell.angle_beta   90.00
_cell.angle_gamma   90.00
#
_symmetry.space_group_name_H-M   'P 1'
#
loop_
_entity.id
_entity.type
_entity.pdbx_description
1 polymer ?
#
loop_
_entity_poly.entity_id
_entity_poly.type
_entity_poly.pdbx_seq_one_letter_code
_entity_poly.pdbx_strand_id
1 'polypeptide(L)'
;MAAASSEFPALCALLFLCVLLAESSAEGSTANSSCVDGTYGYGGRSCCLCSAGHYLKEHCTANLQHGKCEHCPPNTYSIQPNSLRSCELCSSCSQPNANLEVEEACTPARDAKCRCKKDHYCSSDGTEKCRICHPCEECPEGIKVACTANNNTVCGQTEGVNKTGIIIGLVSIVVIGLLLVGFFMLKRHLGKRNGNMDVTSAPDVEMQPLKAPVVDLQPYLPDIARIIGWNDAKAIATRSGIQNAVIESCLLNHPNDSLEQALELLNIWVEKQGKEASNILVKSLQDLDKRGKAEKIIELLP
;
A
#
# COMPACT_ATOMS: atom_id res chain seq x y z
N MET A 1 -9.06 27.84 -85.57
CA MET A 1 -8.68 27.64 -86.99
C MET A 1 -7.16 27.54 -87.04
N ALA A 2 -6.66 26.54 -87.79
CA ALA A 2 -5.25 26.21 -88.11
C ALA A 2 -4.34 25.81 -86.92
N ALA A 3 -3.85 24.57 -86.77
CA ALA A 3 -2.96 23.73 -87.62
C ALA A 3 -1.53 24.32 -87.68
N ALA A 4 -0.54 23.81 -86.93
CA ALA A 4 0.25 22.57 -87.07
C ALA A 4 1.49 22.74 -87.96
N SER A 5 2.70 22.54 -87.37
CA SER A 5 3.95 22.07 -88.01
C SER A 5 5.07 22.08 -86.94
N SER A 6 5.41 20.94 -86.31
CA SER A 6 6.50 20.02 -86.71
C SER A 6 7.87 20.68 -86.86
N GLU A 7 8.78 20.45 -85.89
CA GLU A 7 10.25 20.37 -86.05
C GLU A 7 10.85 19.85 -84.71
N PHE A 8 10.58 18.59 -84.36
CA PHE A 8 11.28 17.83 -83.31
C PHE A 8 12.02 16.70 -84.04
N PRO A 9 13.34 16.81 -84.31
CA PRO A 9 14.21 15.72 -83.82
C PRO A 9 15.66 16.11 -83.45
N ALA A 10 16.08 17.38 -83.55
CA ALA A 10 17.50 17.73 -83.35
C ALA A 10 17.89 18.05 -81.89
N LEU A 11 16.96 18.58 -81.08
CA LEU A 11 17.23 18.97 -79.69
C LEU A 11 17.20 17.79 -78.70
N CYS A 12 16.39 16.76 -78.96
CA CYS A 12 16.38 15.54 -78.14
C CYS A 12 17.62 14.67 -78.35
N ALA A 13 18.18 14.65 -79.57
CA ALA A 13 19.41 13.91 -79.86
C ALA A 13 20.64 14.55 -79.19
N LEU A 14 20.68 15.88 -79.11
CA LEU A 14 21.75 16.61 -78.40
C LEU A 14 21.66 16.44 -76.88
N LEU A 15 20.46 16.37 -76.32
CA LEU A 15 20.27 16.05 -74.89
C LEU A 15 20.70 14.61 -74.56
N PHE A 16 20.41 13.64 -75.43
CA PHE A 16 20.88 12.25 -75.24
C PHE A 16 22.39 12.10 -75.45
N LEU A 17 23.01 12.89 -76.33
CA LEU A 17 24.48 12.89 -76.52
C LEU A 17 25.20 13.54 -75.32
N CYS A 18 24.60 14.54 -74.66
CA CYS A 18 25.13 15.11 -73.42
C CYS A 18 25.05 14.15 -72.23
N VAL A 19 24.07 13.25 -72.19
CA VAL A 19 23.95 12.22 -71.13
C VAL A 19 25.00 11.12 -71.29
N LEU A 20 25.50 10.87 -72.51
CA LEU A 20 26.53 9.84 -72.78
C LEU A 20 27.99 10.35 -72.68
N LEU A 21 28.21 11.66 -72.53
CA LEU A 21 29.56 12.24 -72.34
C LEU A 21 29.83 12.68 -70.89
N ALA A 22 28.92 12.38 -69.96
CA ALA A 22 29.13 12.56 -68.52
C ALA A 22 29.66 11.27 -67.85
N GLU A 23 30.70 10.66 -68.43
CA GLU A 23 31.51 9.63 -67.76
C GLU A 23 33.01 9.93 -67.94
N SER A 24 33.54 10.71 -66.99
CA SER A 24 34.92 10.69 -66.51
C SER A 24 34.95 11.68 -65.34
N SER A 25 35.28 11.35 -64.11
CA SER A 25 36.37 10.52 -63.65
C SER A 25 36.01 9.90 -62.29
N ALA A 26 36.15 8.58 -62.17
CA ALA A 26 36.36 7.95 -60.87
C ALA A 26 37.78 8.29 -60.40
N GLU A 27 37.95 9.50 -59.87
CA GLU A 27 39.12 9.88 -59.08
C GLU A 27 38.90 9.36 -57.65
N GLY A 28 39.68 8.35 -57.29
CA GLY A 28 39.77 7.88 -55.92
C GLY A 28 40.37 8.95 -54.99
N SER A 29 39.93 8.87 -53.72
CA SER A 29 40.26 9.71 -52.55
C SER A 29 39.21 10.80 -52.32
N THR A 30 38.25 10.63 -51.41
CA THR A 30 38.45 10.24 -50.01
C THR A 30 37.17 9.59 -49.53
N ALA A 31 37.22 8.33 -49.09
CA ALA A 31 36.13 7.74 -48.33
C ALA A 31 35.92 8.61 -47.09
N ASN A 32 34.83 9.38 -47.07
CA ASN A 32 34.37 10.07 -45.87
C ASN A 32 33.74 9.01 -44.95
N SER A 33 34.56 8.06 -44.47
CA SER A 33 34.14 7.02 -43.53
C SER A 33 34.13 7.59 -42.12
N SER A 34 33.20 8.52 -41.86
CA SER A 34 32.88 8.90 -40.50
C SER A 34 32.24 7.70 -39.82
N CYS A 35 32.86 7.18 -38.76
CA CYS A 35 32.30 6.11 -37.95
C CYS A 35 30.94 6.57 -37.41
N VAL A 36 29.85 5.91 -37.84
CA VAL A 36 28.47 6.32 -37.51
C VAL A 36 28.22 6.25 -36.01
N ASP A 37 28.76 5.21 -35.38
CA ASP A 37 28.58 4.91 -33.96
C ASP A 37 29.65 5.53 -33.06
N GLY A 38 30.51 6.39 -33.61
CA GLY A 38 31.63 7.01 -32.89
C GLY A 38 32.94 6.21 -32.95
N THR A 39 33.94 6.67 -32.20
CA THR A 39 35.31 6.16 -32.27
C THR A 39 35.94 5.90 -30.91
N TYR A 40 36.90 4.98 -30.85
CA TYR A 40 37.76 4.74 -29.70
C TYR A 40 39.25 4.73 -30.10
N GLY A 41 40.14 5.10 -29.17
CA GLY A 41 41.60 5.12 -29.42
C GLY A 41 42.26 3.77 -29.11
N TYR A 42 43.11 3.29 -30.02
CA TYR A 42 43.93 2.10 -29.79
C TYR A 42 45.23 2.13 -30.60
N GLY A 43 46.38 1.92 -29.92
CA GLY A 43 47.69 1.85 -30.59
C GLY A 43 48.06 3.08 -31.42
N GLY A 44 47.66 4.28 -30.96
CA GLY A 44 47.87 5.55 -31.67
C GLY A 44 46.95 5.79 -32.86
N ARG A 45 45.95 4.92 -33.08
CA ARG A 45 44.94 5.05 -34.13
C ARG A 45 43.56 5.31 -33.53
N SER A 46 42.70 5.95 -34.31
CA SER A 46 41.27 6.05 -34.03
C SER A 46 40.54 4.91 -34.75
N CYS A 47 39.77 4.10 -34.03
CA CYS A 47 39.00 2.98 -34.56
C CYS A 47 37.49 3.27 -34.43
N CYS A 48 36.66 2.74 -35.33
CA CYS A 48 35.20 2.82 -35.18
C CYS A 48 34.71 1.87 -34.09
N LEU A 49 33.74 2.32 -33.29
CA LEU A 49 33.07 1.49 -32.28
C LEU A 49 32.27 0.35 -32.92
N CYS A 50 32.12 -0.76 -32.20
CA CYS A 50 31.15 -1.79 -32.58
C CYS A 50 29.75 -1.30 -32.22
N SER A 51 28.77 -1.54 -33.09
CA SER A 51 27.38 -1.17 -32.86
C SER A 51 26.78 -1.90 -31.65
N ALA A 52 25.62 -1.44 -31.18
CA ALA A 52 24.86 -2.14 -30.15
C ALA A 52 24.65 -3.63 -30.49
N GLY A 53 24.67 -4.46 -29.46
CA GLY A 53 24.62 -5.92 -29.56
C GLY A 53 25.81 -6.63 -30.17
N HIS A 54 26.93 -5.92 -30.30
CA HIS A 54 28.22 -6.50 -30.67
C HIS A 54 29.28 -6.18 -29.62
N TYR A 55 30.28 -7.06 -29.55
CA TYR A 55 31.51 -6.83 -28.80
C TYR A 55 32.71 -6.83 -29.76
N LEU A 56 33.78 -6.18 -29.34
CA LEU A 56 35.01 -6.09 -30.10
C LEU A 56 35.83 -7.38 -29.92
N LYS A 57 36.08 -8.10 -31.01
CA LYS A 57 36.93 -9.29 -31.08
C LYS A 57 38.39 -9.00 -31.41
N GLU A 58 38.65 -8.08 -32.34
CA GLU A 58 39.99 -7.65 -32.74
C GLU A 58 39.97 -6.15 -33.05
N HIS A 59 41.00 -5.40 -32.67
CA HIS A 59 41.07 -3.96 -32.92
C HIS A 59 41.31 -3.64 -34.41
N CYS A 60 40.98 -2.41 -34.82
CA CYS A 60 41.25 -1.94 -36.18
C CYS A 60 42.76 -1.89 -36.49
N THR A 61 43.10 -2.12 -37.75
CA THR A 61 44.48 -2.06 -38.26
C THR A 61 44.84 -0.70 -38.86
N ALA A 62 43.84 0.11 -39.24
CA ALA A 62 43.99 1.43 -39.84
C ALA A 62 43.05 2.48 -39.20
N ASN A 63 43.38 3.77 -39.35
CA ASN A 63 42.58 4.87 -38.82
C ASN A 63 41.18 4.92 -39.44
N LEU A 64 40.18 5.22 -38.59
CA LEU A 64 38.77 5.37 -38.92
C LEU A 64 38.15 4.13 -39.60
N GLN A 65 38.61 2.93 -39.21
CA GLN A 65 38.03 1.66 -39.63
C GLN A 65 37.46 0.89 -38.44
N HIS A 66 36.47 0.03 -38.73
CA HIS A 66 35.99 -0.96 -37.77
C HIS A 66 37.06 -2.02 -37.52
N GLY A 67 37.19 -2.45 -36.26
CA GLY A 67 37.82 -3.72 -35.95
C GLY A 67 36.92 -4.89 -36.32
N LYS A 68 37.28 -6.08 -35.85
CA LYS A 68 36.38 -7.25 -35.94
C LYS A 68 35.36 -7.18 -34.80
N CYS A 69 34.10 -6.96 -35.13
CA CYS A 69 32.98 -6.99 -34.20
C CYS A 69 32.22 -8.30 -34.36
N GLU A 70 31.83 -8.93 -33.25
CA GLU A 70 31.03 -10.15 -33.22
C GLU A 70 29.74 -9.92 -32.43
N HIS A 71 28.69 -10.65 -32.77
CA HIS A 71 27.42 -10.59 -32.04
C HIS A 71 27.61 -11.04 -30.59
N CYS A 72 26.85 -10.42 -29.68
CA CYS A 72 26.80 -10.90 -28.30
C CYS A 72 26.35 -12.38 -28.27
N PRO A 73 27.06 -13.25 -27.52
CA PRO A 73 26.64 -14.63 -27.34
C PRO A 73 25.29 -14.72 -26.59
N PRO A 74 24.61 -15.88 -26.63
CA PRO A 74 23.34 -16.08 -25.92
C PRO A 74 23.43 -15.69 -24.44
N ASN A 75 22.36 -15.09 -23.92
CA ASN A 75 22.26 -14.56 -22.55
C ASN A 75 23.20 -13.38 -22.24
N THR A 76 23.70 -12.68 -23.26
CA THR A 76 24.46 -11.44 -23.07
C THR A 76 23.98 -10.32 -24.00
N TYR A 77 24.24 -9.07 -23.62
CA TYR A 77 23.82 -7.91 -24.39
C TYR A 77 24.82 -6.73 -24.31
N SER A 78 24.67 -5.77 -25.21
CA SER A 78 25.31 -4.46 -25.11
C SER A 78 24.39 -3.38 -25.71
N ILE A 79 23.97 -2.41 -24.88
CA ILE A 79 22.97 -1.40 -25.27
C ILE A 79 23.55 -0.33 -26.20
N GLN A 80 24.79 0.06 -25.95
CA GLN A 80 25.41 1.19 -26.65
C GLN A 80 26.56 0.71 -27.53
N PRO A 81 26.90 1.47 -28.58
CA PRO A 81 28.12 1.21 -29.31
C PRO A 81 29.34 1.26 -28.41
N ASN A 82 30.24 0.30 -28.57
CA ASN A 82 31.28 0.04 -27.59
C ASN A 82 32.57 -0.54 -28.21
N SER A 83 33.63 -0.57 -27.40
CA SER A 83 34.89 -1.25 -27.69
C SER A 83 35.18 -2.34 -26.66
N LEU A 84 34.14 -2.89 -26.03
CA LEU A 84 34.25 -3.89 -24.97
C LEU A 84 34.70 -5.23 -25.55
N ARG A 85 35.48 -5.97 -24.76
CA ARG A 85 35.97 -7.31 -25.13
C ARG A 85 34.95 -8.42 -24.89
N SER A 86 33.83 -8.10 -24.24
CA SER A 86 32.74 -9.00 -23.90
C SER A 86 31.45 -8.20 -23.70
N CYS A 87 30.31 -8.86 -23.94
CA CYS A 87 28.99 -8.30 -23.63
C CYS A 87 28.63 -8.48 -22.15
N GLU A 88 27.65 -7.72 -21.67
CA GLU A 88 27.12 -7.81 -20.31
C GLU A 88 26.15 -8.97 -20.19
N LEU A 89 26.05 -9.59 -19.01
CA LEU A 89 25.11 -10.69 -18.79
C LEU A 89 23.68 -10.14 -18.66
N CYS A 90 22.71 -10.80 -19.29
CA CYS A 90 21.30 -10.44 -19.13
C CYS A 90 20.83 -10.65 -17.68
N SER A 91 19.96 -9.75 -17.22
CA SER A 91 19.20 -9.90 -15.99
C SER A 91 18.33 -11.17 -16.04
N SER A 92 18.20 -11.87 -14.92
CA SER A 92 17.35 -13.06 -14.79
C SER A 92 16.10 -12.74 -13.97
N CYS A 93 14.93 -13.06 -14.52
CA CYS A 93 13.63 -12.93 -13.84
C CYS A 93 13.19 -14.22 -13.12
N SER A 94 14.02 -15.26 -13.13
CA SER A 94 13.68 -16.59 -12.60
C SER A 94 14.18 -16.82 -11.17
N GLN A 95 14.43 -15.75 -10.43
CA GLN A 95 14.92 -15.85 -9.06
C GLN A 95 13.88 -16.53 -8.17
N PRO A 96 14.26 -17.56 -7.39
CA PRO A 96 13.33 -18.25 -6.52
C PRO A 96 12.76 -17.27 -5.48
N ASN A 97 11.47 -17.37 -5.19
CA ASN A 97 10.73 -16.53 -4.23
C ASN A 97 10.66 -15.02 -4.55
N ALA A 98 11.18 -14.56 -5.70
CA ALA A 98 11.09 -13.16 -6.11
C ALA A 98 9.73 -12.80 -6.75
N ASN A 99 8.95 -13.80 -7.16
CA ASN A 99 7.66 -13.64 -7.85
C ASN A 99 7.73 -12.73 -9.09
N LEU A 100 8.84 -12.84 -9.84
CA LEU A 100 9.08 -12.13 -11.10
C LEU A 100 8.77 -13.01 -12.32
N GLU A 101 8.46 -12.37 -13.44
CA GLU A 101 8.35 -12.97 -14.76
C GLU A 101 8.97 -12.06 -15.83
N VAL A 102 9.30 -12.63 -16.99
CA VAL A 102 9.89 -11.89 -18.10
C VAL A 102 8.79 -11.05 -18.77
N GLU A 103 8.99 -9.73 -18.79
CA GLU A 103 8.17 -8.79 -19.56
C GLU A 103 8.73 -8.63 -20.98
N GLU A 104 10.04 -8.39 -21.08
CA GLU A 104 10.77 -8.28 -22.34
C GLU A 104 11.96 -9.23 -22.30
N ALA A 105 12.08 -10.07 -23.34
CA ALA A 105 13.18 -11.02 -23.45
C ALA A 105 14.50 -10.30 -23.74
N CYS A 106 15.60 -10.86 -23.24
CA CYS A 106 16.94 -10.35 -23.57
C CYS A 106 17.23 -10.51 -25.06
N THR A 107 17.88 -9.50 -25.63
CA THR A 107 18.37 -9.53 -27.02
C THR A 107 19.84 -9.13 -27.03
N PRO A 108 20.60 -9.37 -28.12
CA PRO A 108 21.98 -8.91 -28.18
C PRO A 108 22.13 -7.41 -27.85
N ALA A 109 21.16 -6.57 -28.18
CA ALA A 109 21.26 -5.12 -27.97
C ALA A 109 20.51 -4.61 -26.72
N ARG A 110 19.82 -5.45 -25.94
CA ARG A 110 18.97 -5.02 -24.82
C ARG A 110 18.91 -6.06 -23.71
N ASP A 111 18.98 -5.59 -22.47
CA ASP A 111 18.77 -6.41 -21.26
C ASP A 111 17.36 -7.02 -21.24
N ALA A 112 17.18 -8.09 -20.47
CA ALA A 112 15.86 -8.56 -20.10
C ALA A 112 15.17 -7.56 -19.15
N LYS A 113 13.87 -7.39 -19.32
CA LYS A 113 13.04 -6.62 -18.40
C LYS A 113 12.12 -7.56 -17.62
N CYS A 114 12.14 -7.43 -16.30
CA CYS A 114 11.31 -8.23 -15.41
C CYS A 114 10.12 -7.42 -14.92
N ARG A 115 8.99 -8.10 -14.69
CA ARG A 115 7.83 -7.55 -14.01
C ARG A 115 7.35 -8.50 -12.92
N CYS A 116 6.55 -7.99 -11.98
CA CYS A 116 5.89 -8.86 -11.01
C CYS A 116 4.91 -9.79 -11.71
N LYS A 117 4.85 -11.04 -11.23
CA LYS A 117 3.82 -12.00 -11.62
C LYS A 117 2.43 -11.44 -11.30
N LYS A 118 1.42 -12.05 -11.90
CA LYS A 118 0.03 -11.78 -11.58
C LYS A 118 -0.20 -11.84 -10.06
N ASP A 119 -1.02 -10.92 -9.56
CA ASP A 119 -1.40 -10.80 -8.15
C ASP A 119 -0.21 -10.50 -7.21
N HIS A 120 0.87 -9.94 -7.76
CA HIS A 120 2.00 -9.42 -7.00
C HIS A 120 2.38 -8.00 -7.44
N TYR A 121 2.96 -7.22 -6.53
CA TYR A 121 3.40 -5.86 -6.76
C TYR A 121 4.73 -5.56 -6.07
N CYS A 122 5.36 -4.48 -6.50
CA CYS A 122 6.52 -3.89 -5.83
C CYS A 122 6.38 -2.37 -5.84
N SER A 123 6.39 -1.73 -4.68
CA SER A 123 6.44 -0.27 -4.64
C SER A 123 7.84 0.19 -5.05
N SER A 124 8.00 0.54 -6.32
CA SER A 124 9.20 1.20 -6.83
C SER A 124 8.90 2.69 -6.98
N ASP A 125 9.79 3.53 -6.47
CA ASP A 125 9.75 5.00 -6.62
C ASP A 125 10.17 5.47 -8.04
N GLY A 126 10.10 4.57 -9.02
CA GLY A 126 10.45 4.82 -10.42
C GLY A 126 11.95 4.70 -10.74
N THR A 127 12.83 4.52 -9.75
CA THR A 127 14.28 4.40 -10.00
C THR A 127 14.85 3.01 -9.80
N GLU A 128 14.25 2.19 -8.92
CA GLU A 128 14.74 0.83 -8.66
C GLU A 128 13.97 -0.25 -9.44
N LYS A 129 14.72 -1.11 -10.16
CA LYS A 129 14.19 -2.35 -10.73
C LYS A 129 13.70 -3.24 -9.59
N CYS A 130 12.44 -3.67 -9.63
CA CYS A 130 11.88 -4.55 -8.61
C CYS A 130 12.64 -5.87 -8.52
N ARG A 131 13.25 -6.12 -7.36
CA ARG A 131 14.00 -7.35 -7.08
C ARG A 131 13.14 -8.43 -6.44
N ILE A 132 12.11 -8.03 -5.69
CA ILE A 132 11.20 -8.91 -4.98
C ILE A 132 9.79 -8.31 -5.10
N CYS A 133 8.81 -9.15 -5.46
CA CYS A 133 7.41 -8.77 -5.54
C CYS A 133 6.61 -9.40 -4.39
N HIS A 134 5.79 -8.56 -3.75
CA HIS A 134 4.90 -8.94 -2.66
C HIS A 134 3.51 -9.30 -3.19
N PRO A 135 2.81 -10.25 -2.58
CA PRO A 135 1.43 -10.55 -2.96
C PRO A 135 0.54 -9.32 -2.74
N CYS A 136 -0.42 -9.12 -3.64
CA CYS A 136 -1.41 -8.07 -3.51
C CYS A 136 -2.36 -8.33 -2.34
N GLU A 137 -2.86 -7.26 -1.74
CA GLU A 137 -3.87 -7.35 -0.68
C GLU A 137 -5.22 -7.81 -1.25
N GLU A 138 -5.87 -8.73 -0.53
CA GLU A 138 -7.20 -9.24 -0.83
C GLU A 138 -8.25 -8.42 -0.07
N CYS A 139 -9.26 -7.91 -0.78
CA CYS A 139 -10.29 -7.04 -0.21
C CYS A 139 -11.65 -7.75 -0.16
N PRO A 140 -12.14 -8.18 1.01
CA PRO A 140 -13.44 -8.85 1.15
C PRO A 140 -14.62 -7.95 0.75
N GLU A 141 -14.50 -6.66 1.04
CA GLU A 141 -15.53 -5.63 0.87
C GLU A 141 -15.47 -4.95 -0.52
N GLY A 142 -14.65 -5.50 -1.43
CA GLY A 142 -14.45 -4.95 -2.77
C GLY A 142 -13.22 -4.06 -2.91
N ILE A 143 -12.77 -3.95 -4.16
CA ILE A 143 -11.51 -3.29 -4.54
C ILE A 143 -11.81 -1.87 -5.00
N LYS A 144 -11.16 -0.87 -4.39
CA LYS A 144 -11.22 0.54 -4.81
C LYS A 144 -10.19 0.84 -5.90
N VAL A 145 -8.97 0.34 -5.75
CA VAL A 145 -7.91 0.41 -6.76
C VAL A 145 -7.35 -0.98 -6.96
N ALA A 146 -7.37 -1.46 -8.20
CA ALA A 146 -6.85 -2.77 -8.55
C ALA A 146 -5.33 -2.82 -8.39
N CYS A 147 -4.84 -4.01 -7.99
CA CYS A 147 -3.41 -4.23 -7.94
C CYS A 147 -2.76 -4.10 -9.31
N THR A 148 -1.55 -3.56 -9.34
CA THR A 148 -0.70 -3.45 -10.53
C THR A 148 0.68 -3.98 -10.20
N ALA A 149 1.53 -4.19 -11.22
CA ALA A 149 2.91 -4.65 -10.99
C ALA A 149 3.71 -3.72 -10.05
N ASN A 150 3.32 -2.44 -9.94
CA ASN A 150 4.06 -1.43 -9.18
C ASN A 150 3.29 -0.88 -7.97
N ASN A 151 2.02 -1.25 -7.78
CA ASN A 151 1.18 -0.73 -6.70
C ASN A 151 0.26 -1.81 -6.14
N ASN A 152 0.12 -1.84 -4.81
CA ASN A 152 -0.79 -2.74 -4.13
C ASN A 152 -2.27 -2.46 -4.47
N THR A 153 -3.13 -3.43 -4.20
CA THR A 153 -4.58 -3.22 -4.09
C THR A 153 -4.88 -2.17 -3.03
N VAL A 154 -5.90 -1.34 -3.27
CA VAL A 154 -6.50 -0.48 -2.23
C VAL A 154 -7.94 -0.93 -2.01
N CYS A 155 -8.28 -1.29 -0.78
CA CYS A 155 -9.63 -1.76 -0.43
C CYS A 155 -10.64 -0.61 -0.33
N GLY A 156 -11.89 -0.89 -0.72
CA GLY A 156 -13.02 0.00 -0.46
C GLY A 156 -13.35 0.02 1.04
N GLN A 157 -13.70 1.20 1.56
CA GLN A 157 -14.33 1.29 2.88
C GLN A 157 -15.84 1.16 2.69
N THR A 158 -16.50 0.43 3.60
CA THR A 158 -17.94 0.55 3.76
C THR A 158 -18.25 1.96 4.24
N GLU A 159 -19.12 2.67 3.51
CA GLU A 159 -19.90 3.77 4.08
C GLU A 159 -20.66 3.17 5.26
N GLY A 160 -20.05 3.24 6.46
CA GLY A 160 -20.59 2.64 7.66
C GLY A 160 -22.02 3.11 7.84
N VAL A 161 -22.95 2.15 7.99
CA VAL A 161 -24.37 2.34 8.28
C VAL A 161 -24.61 3.70 8.94
N ASN A 162 -25.27 4.62 8.22
CA ASN A 162 -25.48 6.02 8.61
C ASN A 162 -25.86 6.16 10.09
N LYS A 163 -24.86 6.32 10.98
CA LYS A 163 -25.06 6.38 12.44
C LYS A 163 -25.99 7.54 12.81
N THR A 164 -26.01 8.58 11.98
CA THR A 164 -26.89 9.74 12.08
C THR A 164 -28.38 9.37 12.00
N GLY A 165 -28.76 8.44 11.12
CA GLY A 165 -30.17 8.03 10.98
C GLY A 165 -30.68 7.24 12.18
N ILE A 166 -29.82 6.41 12.78
CA ILE A 166 -30.15 5.64 13.98
C ILE A 166 -30.30 6.57 15.19
N ILE A 167 -29.41 7.56 15.35
CA ILE A 167 -29.48 8.53 16.45
C ILE A 167 -30.75 9.39 16.36
N ILE A 168 -31.10 9.89 15.16
CA ILE A 168 -32.33 10.68 14.98
C ILE A 168 -33.58 9.85 15.27
N GLY A 169 -33.60 8.58 14.83
CA GLY A 169 -34.69 7.65 15.13
C GLY A 169 -34.88 7.44 16.63
N LEU A 170 -33.78 7.17 17.36
CA LEU A 170 -33.83 6.96 18.82
C LEU A 170 -34.26 8.22 19.58
N VAL A 171 -33.74 9.39 19.23
CA VAL A 171 -34.12 10.66 19.87
C VAL A 171 -35.60 10.98 19.63
N SER A 172 -36.09 10.73 18.42
CA SER A 172 -37.51 10.97 18.07
C SER A 172 -38.45 10.10 18.90
N ILE A 173 -38.12 8.82 19.10
CA ILE A 173 -38.91 7.89 19.92
C ILE A 173 -38.95 8.33 21.39
N VAL A 174 -37.82 8.77 21.95
CA VAL A 174 -37.75 9.25 23.33
C VAL A 174 -38.59 10.52 23.51
N VAL A 175 -38.50 11.48 22.58
CA VAL A 175 -39.29 12.72 22.63
C VAL A 175 -40.79 12.43 22.55
N ILE A 176 -41.21 11.55 21.62
CA ILE A 176 -42.62 11.15 21.50
C ILE A 176 -43.09 10.46 22.79
N GLY A 177 -42.27 9.57 23.36
CA GLY A 177 -42.57 8.92 24.64
C GLY A 177 -42.78 9.91 25.79
N LEU A 178 -41.91 10.91 25.92
CA LEU A 178 -42.02 11.95 26.94
C LEU A 178 -43.27 12.82 26.77
N LEU A 179 -43.63 13.17 25.53
CA LEU A 179 -44.86 13.91 25.24
C LEU A 179 -46.12 13.11 25.59
N LEU A 180 -46.15 11.82 25.28
CA LEU A 180 -47.26 10.92 25.62
C LEU A 180 -47.39 10.74 27.14
N VAL A 181 -46.28 10.56 27.86
CA VAL A 181 -46.26 10.47 29.33
C VAL A 181 -46.72 11.79 29.96
N GLY A 182 -46.21 12.93 29.47
CA GLY A 182 -46.63 14.26 29.93
C GLY A 182 -48.12 14.50 29.73
N PHE A 183 -48.66 14.14 28.56
CA PHE A 183 -50.09 14.21 28.28
C PHE A 183 -50.92 13.31 29.20
N PHE A 184 -50.46 12.09 29.44
CA PHE A 184 -51.13 11.14 30.34
C PHE A 184 -51.15 11.62 31.79
N MET A 185 -50.02 12.18 32.27
CA MET A 185 -49.91 12.77 33.61
C MET A 185 -50.78 14.02 33.76
N LEU A 186 -50.83 14.90 32.76
CA LEU A 186 -51.67 16.10 32.76
C LEU A 186 -53.16 15.73 32.80
N LYS A 187 -53.57 14.72 32.02
CA LYS A 187 -54.93 14.18 32.02
C LYS A 187 -55.29 13.57 33.38
N ARG A 188 -54.33 12.92 34.05
CA ARG A 188 -54.50 12.38 35.41
C ARG A 188 -54.63 13.47 36.47
N HIS A 189 -53.91 14.59 36.29
CA HIS A 189 -53.94 15.73 37.23
C HIS A 189 -55.22 16.56 37.11
N LEU A 190 -55.77 16.70 35.91
CA LEU A 190 -57.09 17.33 35.68
C LEU A 190 -58.27 16.43 36.11
N GLY A 191 -58.04 15.11 36.25
CA GLY A 191 -59.02 14.14 36.70
C GLY A 191 -59.08 13.88 38.22
N LYS A 192 -58.20 14.50 39.02
CA LYS A 192 -58.12 14.28 40.46
C LYS A 192 -58.33 15.58 41.23
N ARG A 193 -59.60 16.00 41.35
CA ARG A 193 -60.03 17.02 42.32
C ARG A 193 -61.23 16.48 43.13
N ASN A 194 -60.95 15.51 44.02
CA ASN A 194 -61.78 15.18 45.19
C ASN A 194 -61.05 14.20 46.12
N GLY A 195 -61.02 14.48 47.43
CA GLY A 195 -60.66 13.54 48.50
C GLY A 195 -59.44 13.92 49.37
N ASN A 196 -59.67 13.94 50.69
CA ASN A 196 -58.84 14.43 51.80
C ASN A 196 -58.12 13.30 52.60
N MET A 197 -57.12 13.66 53.43
CA MET A 197 -56.43 12.89 54.51
C MET A 197 -55.53 11.70 54.04
N ASP A 198 -54.40 11.31 54.66
CA ASP A 198 -53.89 11.44 56.03
C ASP A 198 -52.34 11.35 56.04
N VAL A 199 -51.76 11.85 57.14
CA VAL A 199 -50.34 11.92 57.54
C VAL A 199 -49.69 10.53 57.60
N THR A 200 -48.42 10.41 57.16
CA THR A 200 -47.35 9.68 57.87
C THR A 200 -45.98 10.04 57.26
N SER A 201 -45.00 10.20 58.15
CA SER A 201 -43.63 10.72 57.99
C SER A 201 -42.59 9.74 57.40
N ALA A 202 -41.71 10.30 56.55
CA ALA A 202 -40.25 10.07 56.38
C ALA A 202 -39.69 8.64 56.09
N PRO A 203 -38.44 8.49 55.59
CA PRO A 203 -37.56 9.41 54.85
C PRO A 203 -37.11 8.85 53.48
N ASP A 204 -36.42 9.74 52.77
CA ASP A 204 -35.61 9.58 51.57
C ASP A 204 -34.70 8.33 51.59
N VAL A 205 -34.66 7.54 50.50
CA VAL A 205 -33.68 6.45 50.31
C VAL A 205 -32.76 6.80 49.16
N GLU A 206 -31.62 7.31 49.57
CA GLU A 206 -30.36 7.46 48.85
C GLU A 206 -30.01 6.16 48.08
N MET A 207 -29.78 6.28 46.77
CA MET A 207 -29.20 5.20 45.96
C MET A 207 -27.73 5.00 46.39
N GLN A 208 -27.48 3.94 47.15
CA GLN A 208 -26.13 3.57 47.57
C GLN A 208 -25.22 3.30 46.36
N PRO A 209 -24.06 3.96 46.26
CA PRO A 209 -23.03 3.56 45.32
C PRO A 209 -22.41 2.25 45.81
N LEU A 210 -22.34 1.23 44.95
CA LEU A 210 -21.49 0.06 45.19
C LEU A 210 -20.04 0.54 45.26
N LYS A 211 -19.54 0.74 46.48
CA LYS A 211 -18.14 1.04 46.76
C LYS A 211 -17.42 -0.29 46.87
N ALA A 212 -16.45 -0.54 45.99
CA ALA A 212 -15.65 -1.74 46.08
C ALA A 212 -14.68 -1.64 47.28
N PRO A 213 -14.34 -2.76 47.93
CA PRO A 213 -13.27 -2.77 48.91
C PRO A 213 -11.94 -2.46 48.20
N VAL A 214 -11.08 -1.66 48.85
CA VAL A 214 -9.74 -1.31 48.35
C VAL A 214 -8.85 -2.56 48.51
N VAL A 215 -8.99 -3.50 47.59
CA VAL A 215 -8.27 -4.78 47.57
C VAL A 215 -7.17 -4.76 46.50
N ASP A 216 -6.07 -5.45 46.79
CA ASP A 216 -5.00 -5.72 45.83
C ASP A 216 -5.55 -6.65 44.72
N LEU A 217 -5.62 -6.15 43.48
CA LEU A 217 -6.27 -6.87 42.37
C LEU A 217 -5.37 -7.96 41.78
N GLN A 218 -4.05 -7.85 41.97
CA GLN A 218 -3.00 -8.72 41.42
C GLN A 218 -3.33 -10.22 41.50
N PRO A 219 -3.72 -10.80 42.66
CA PRO A 219 -4.03 -12.23 42.77
C PRO A 219 -5.27 -12.66 41.97
N TYR A 220 -6.16 -11.74 41.60
CA TYR A 220 -7.42 -12.01 40.90
C TYR A 220 -7.38 -11.65 39.42
N LEU A 221 -6.28 -11.07 38.94
CA LEU A 221 -6.16 -10.56 37.56
C LEU A 221 -6.44 -11.59 36.47
N PRO A 222 -6.03 -12.87 36.57
CA PRO A 222 -6.38 -13.88 35.55
C PRO A 222 -7.90 -14.11 35.43
N ASP A 223 -8.62 -14.09 36.55
CA ASP A 223 -10.07 -14.28 36.57
C ASP A 223 -10.81 -13.03 36.10
N ILE A 224 -10.31 -11.86 36.51
CA ILE A 224 -10.81 -10.56 36.04
C ILE A 224 -10.60 -10.43 34.52
N ALA A 225 -9.42 -10.79 34.00
CA ALA A 225 -9.11 -10.78 32.56
C ALA A 225 -10.07 -11.66 31.77
N ARG A 226 -10.45 -12.82 32.33
CA ARG A 226 -11.43 -13.73 31.72
C ARG A 226 -12.85 -13.16 31.69
N ILE A 227 -13.26 -12.44 32.74
CA ILE A 227 -14.60 -11.83 32.83
C ILE A 227 -14.72 -10.58 31.95
N ILE A 228 -13.73 -9.71 31.98
CA ILE A 228 -13.73 -8.45 31.24
C ILE A 228 -13.44 -8.72 29.77
N GLY A 229 -12.40 -9.50 29.47
CA GLY A 229 -11.92 -9.75 28.12
C GLY A 229 -11.17 -8.56 27.50
N TRP A 230 -10.43 -8.83 26.43
CA TRP A 230 -9.52 -7.86 25.79
C TRP A 230 -10.18 -6.53 25.42
N ASN A 231 -11.34 -6.55 24.76
CA ASN A 231 -11.96 -5.33 24.25
C ASN A 231 -12.37 -4.35 25.36
N ASP A 232 -12.93 -4.88 26.46
CA ASP A 232 -13.34 -4.05 27.59
C ASP A 232 -12.10 -3.64 28.42
N ALA A 233 -11.08 -4.50 28.56
CA ALA A 233 -9.80 -4.15 29.19
C ALA A 233 -9.09 -3.02 28.44
N LYS A 234 -9.08 -3.07 27.10
CA LYS A 234 -8.56 -2.01 26.22
C LYS A 234 -9.32 -0.70 26.42
N ALA A 235 -10.65 -0.75 26.51
CA ALA A 235 -11.47 0.44 26.74
C ALA A 235 -11.17 1.10 28.10
N ILE A 236 -11.02 0.29 29.15
CA ILE A 236 -10.67 0.75 30.50
C ILE A 236 -9.25 1.34 30.51
N ALA A 237 -8.26 0.63 29.96
CA ALA A 237 -6.88 1.09 29.87
C ALA A 237 -6.77 2.43 29.12
N THR A 238 -7.46 2.56 27.99
CA THR A 238 -7.48 3.80 27.18
C THR A 238 -8.09 4.95 27.97
N ARG A 239 -9.24 4.75 28.64
CA ARG A 239 -9.90 5.78 29.47
C ARG A 239 -9.06 6.20 30.68
N SER A 240 -8.24 5.28 31.21
CA SER A 240 -7.30 5.56 32.30
C SER A 240 -5.93 6.09 31.82
N GLY A 241 -5.84 6.48 30.54
CA GLY A 241 -4.67 7.14 29.95
C GLY A 241 -3.45 6.23 29.77
N ILE A 242 -3.64 4.91 29.63
CA ILE A 242 -2.57 4.04 29.12
C ILE A 242 -2.30 4.44 27.67
N GLN A 243 -1.03 4.59 27.32
CA GLN A 243 -0.65 5.02 25.97
C GLN A 243 -0.99 3.94 24.93
N ASN A 244 -1.46 4.35 23.76
CA ASN A 244 -1.79 3.42 22.67
C ASN A 244 -0.60 2.52 22.28
N ALA A 245 0.63 3.03 22.33
CA ALA A 245 1.83 2.25 22.07
C ALA A 245 1.99 1.06 23.03
N VAL A 246 1.61 1.22 24.30
CA VAL A 246 1.64 0.14 25.30
C VAL A 246 0.55 -0.88 25.00
N ILE A 247 -0.64 -0.43 24.60
CA ILE A 247 -1.75 -1.30 24.19
C ILE A 247 -1.38 -2.12 22.93
N GLU A 248 -0.71 -1.49 21.97
CA GLU A 248 -0.21 -2.14 20.75
C GLU A 248 0.90 -3.15 21.07
N SER A 249 1.78 -2.84 22.03
CA SER A 249 2.79 -3.80 22.50
C SER A 249 2.15 -5.08 23.06
N CYS A 250 1.09 -4.98 23.87
CA CYS A 250 0.39 -6.16 24.39
C CYS A 250 -0.24 -7.02 23.29
N LEU A 251 -0.74 -6.39 22.21
CA LEU A 251 -1.24 -7.12 21.03
C LEU A 251 -0.13 -7.91 20.31
N LEU A 252 1.04 -7.28 20.16
CA LEU A 252 2.18 -7.87 19.46
C LEU A 252 2.86 -8.98 20.27
N ASN A 253 2.88 -8.88 21.61
CA ASN A 253 3.45 -9.89 22.48
C ASN A 253 2.66 -11.21 22.46
N HIS A 254 1.33 -11.13 22.25
CA HIS A 254 0.42 -12.28 22.34
C HIS A 254 -0.56 -12.34 21.15
N PRO A 255 -0.11 -12.52 19.89
CA PRO A 255 -0.90 -12.26 18.68
C PRO A 255 -2.16 -13.13 18.49
N ASN A 256 -2.29 -14.25 19.22
CA ASN A 256 -3.44 -15.17 19.12
C ASN A 256 -4.08 -15.51 20.48
N ASP A 257 -3.70 -14.82 21.55
CA ASP A 257 -4.21 -15.10 22.89
C ASP A 257 -4.83 -13.86 23.53
N SER A 258 -6.12 -13.65 23.29
CA SER A 258 -6.86 -12.51 23.83
C SER A 258 -6.96 -12.49 25.36
N LEU A 259 -6.76 -13.63 26.03
CA LEU A 259 -6.76 -13.70 27.48
C LEU A 259 -5.42 -13.20 28.04
N GLU A 260 -4.30 -13.66 27.48
CA GLU A 260 -2.96 -13.20 27.85
C GLU A 260 -2.76 -11.72 27.49
N GLN A 261 -3.26 -11.27 26.33
CA GLN A 261 -3.30 -9.84 25.98
C GLN A 261 -4.02 -9.02 27.08
N ALA A 262 -5.20 -9.48 27.51
CA ALA A 262 -6.00 -8.78 28.52
C ALA A 262 -5.33 -8.81 29.90
N LEU A 263 -4.70 -9.94 30.26
CA LEU A 263 -3.99 -10.10 31.51
C LEU A 263 -2.77 -9.18 31.60
N GLU A 264 -1.93 -9.15 30.56
CA GLU A 264 -0.75 -8.27 30.50
C GLU A 264 -1.18 -6.79 30.59
N LEU A 265 -2.20 -6.40 29.82
CA LEU A 265 -2.70 -5.03 29.84
C LEU A 265 -3.30 -4.63 31.20
N LEU A 266 -4.03 -5.55 31.86
CA LEU A 266 -4.57 -5.31 33.19
C LEU A 266 -3.47 -5.22 34.26
N ASN A 267 -2.40 -6.01 34.15
CA ASN A 267 -1.23 -5.88 35.05
C ASN A 267 -0.64 -4.47 34.96
N ILE A 268 -0.31 -4.01 33.75
CA ILE A 268 0.24 -2.66 33.52
C ILE A 268 -0.73 -1.58 34.02
N TRP A 269 -2.03 -1.79 33.79
CA TRP A 269 -3.06 -0.86 34.24
C TRP A 269 -3.15 -0.79 35.77
N VAL A 270 -3.15 -1.92 36.47
CA VAL A 270 -3.19 -1.96 37.94
C VAL A 270 -1.94 -1.33 38.54
N GLU A 271 -0.76 -1.60 37.98
CA GLU A 271 0.49 -0.94 38.41
C GLU A 271 0.39 0.59 38.34
N LYS A 272 -0.24 1.10 37.28
CA LYS A 272 -0.46 2.54 37.11
C LYS A 272 -1.50 3.12 38.07
N GLN A 273 -2.61 2.41 38.32
CA GLN A 273 -3.68 2.90 39.20
C GLN A 273 -3.35 2.73 40.70
N GLY A 274 -2.47 1.79 41.04
CA GLY A 274 -2.11 1.47 42.42
C GLY A 274 -3.30 0.96 43.22
N LYS A 275 -3.40 1.36 44.50
CA LYS A 275 -4.38 0.82 45.44
C LYS A 275 -5.84 1.09 45.07
N GLU A 276 -6.10 2.13 44.27
CA GLU A 276 -7.47 2.52 43.87
C GLU A 276 -7.97 1.74 42.63
N ALA A 277 -7.15 0.81 42.11
CA ALA A 277 -7.47 0.05 40.91
C ALA A 277 -8.83 -0.67 41.01
N SER A 278 -9.18 -1.27 42.16
CA SER A 278 -10.46 -1.95 42.37
C SER A 278 -11.68 -1.03 42.20
N ASN A 279 -11.67 0.14 42.83
CA ASN A 279 -12.74 1.13 42.69
C ASN A 279 -12.82 1.71 41.28
N ILE A 280 -11.68 2.04 40.68
CA ILE A 280 -11.63 2.59 39.31
C ILE A 280 -12.12 1.53 38.32
N LEU A 281 -11.82 0.25 38.54
CA LEU A 281 -12.26 -0.85 37.68
C LEU A 281 -13.78 -0.96 37.66
N VAL A 282 -14.39 -1.02 38.85
CA VAL A 282 -15.85 -1.12 39.00
C VAL A 282 -16.54 0.10 38.42
N LYS A 283 -16.04 1.31 38.72
CA LYS A 283 -16.58 2.55 38.18
C LYS A 283 -16.46 2.61 36.65
N SER A 284 -15.31 2.22 36.10
CA SER A 284 -15.10 2.19 34.65
C SER A 284 -16.03 1.22 33.94
N LEU A 285 -16.32 0.07 34.56
CA LEU A 285 -17.28 -0.90 34.04
C LEU A 285 -18.72 -0.39 34.10
N GLN A 286 -19.10 0.34 35.15
CA GLN A 286 -20.40 1.02 35.22
C GLN A 286 -20.53 2.10 34.12
N ASP A 287 -19.48 2.90 33.92
CA ASP A 287 -19.39 3.93 32.87
C ASP A 287 -19.35 3.36 31.44
N LEU A 288 -19.08 2.05 31.30
CA LEU A 288 -19.14 1.31 30.04
C LEU A 288 -20.46 0.52 29.86
N ASP A 289 -21.43 0.72 30.78
CA ASP A 289 -22.68 -0.04 30.87
C ASP A 289 -22.46 -1.57 30.95
N LYS A 290 -21.34 -1.99 31.55
CA LYS A 290 -20.98 -3.40 31.80
C LYS A 290 -21.31 -3.82 33.23
N ARG A 291 -22.49 -3.43 33.73
CA ARG A 291 -22.93 -3.67 35.12
C ARG A 291 -22.86 -5.13 35.53
N GLY A 292 -23.31 -6.06 34.68
CA GLY A 292 -23.23 -7.49 34.96
C GLY A 292 -21.80 -8.07 35.00
N LYS A 293 -20.80 -7.37 34.44
CA LYS A 293 -19.39 -7.75 34.61
C LYS A 293 -18.81 -7.16 35.91
N ALA A 294 -19.20 -5.93 36.24
CA ALA A 294 -18.81 -5.29 37.49
C ALA A 294 -19.30 -6.09 38.71
N GLU A 295 -20.55 -6.55 38.71
CA GLU A 295 -21.12 -7.39 39.78
C GLU A 295 -20.32 -8.69 39.97
N LYS A 296 -20.01 -9.40 38.88
CA LYS A 296 -19.19 -10.62 38.94
C LYS A 296 -17.79 -10.39 39.49
N ILE A 297 -17.19 -9.24 39.22
CA ILE A 297 -15.87 -8.89 39.75
C ILE A 297 -15.98 -8.56 41.23
N ILE A 298 -17.02 -7.85 41.65
CA ILE A 298 -17.26 -7.57 43.08
C ILE A 298 -17.47 -8.87 43.85
N GLU A 299 -18.17 -9.86 43.28
CA GLU A 299 -18.33 -11.19 43.88
C GLU A 299 -17.01 -11.99 43.99
N LEU A 300 -16.03 -11.72 43.12
CA LEU A 300 -14.71 -12.34 43.18
C LEU A 300 -13.77 -11.71 44.22
N LEU A 301 -14.02 -10.46 44.59
CA LEU A 301 -13.19 -9.73 45.54
C LEU A 301 -13.70 -9.97 46.97
N PRO A 302 -12.81 -10.27 47.93
CA PRO A 302 -13.18 -10.50 49.32
C PRO A 302 -13.63 -9.24 50.07
#